data_AF-A0A968ZGD9-F1
#
_entry.id   AF-A0A968ZGD9-F1
#
_cell.length_a   1.000
_cell.length_b   1.000
_cell.length_c   1.000
_cell.angle_alpha   90.00
_cell.angle_beta   90.00
_cell.angle_gamma   90.00
#
_symmetry.space_group_name_H-M   'P 1'
#
loop_
_entity.id
_entity.type
_entity.pdbx_description
1 polymer ?
#
loop_
_entity_poly.entity_id
_entity_poly.type
_entity_poly.pdbx_seq_one_letter_code
_entity_poly.pdbx_strand_id
1 'polypeptide(L)'
;MVDAINTQVVEEFTASLQYTAIALYFDSETLPELTQFFHLQAQEEQAHAMKLLQYITDAGGQPLVPATKAVKNHFEDVVEAVELALNQELTVTRQINELVAIADKENDYLSHQFLQWFVTEQL
;
A
#
# COMPACT_ATOMS: atom_id res chain seq x y z
N MET A 1 -2.54 1.51 18.39
CA MET A 1 -2.48 0.62 17.21
C MET A 1 -3.59 0.76 16.16
N VAL A 2 -4.88 0.46 16.45
CA VAL A 2 -5.95 0.34 15.42
C VAL A 2 -6.06 1.55 14.49
N ASP A 3 -6.01 2.78 15.01
CA ASP A 3 -6.08 3.99 14.19
C ASP A 3 -4.89 4.14 13.23
N ALA A 4 -3.71 3.67 13.64
CA ALA A 4 -2.52 3.69 12.80
C ALA A 4 -2.64 2.65 11.66
N ILE A 5 -3.17 1.47 11.94
CA ILE A 5 -3.45 0.45 10.91
C ILE A 5 -4.54 0.94 9.96
N ASN A 6 -5.61 1.56 10.46
CA ASN A 6 -6.64 2.19 9.62
C ASN A 6 -6.06 3.29 8.73
N THR A 7 -5.03 4.01 9.20
CA THR A 7 -4.30 4.98 8.37
C THR A 7 -3.54 4.26 7.26
N GLN A 8 -2.85 3.16 7.56
CA GLN A 8 -2.15 2.36 6.56
C GLN A 8 -3.09 1.79 5.49
N VAL A 9 -4.31 1.39 5.85
CA VAL A 9 -5.34 0.95 4.89
C VAL A 9 -5.62 2.04 3.82
N VAL A 10 -5.58 3.33 4.20
CA VAL A 10 -5.73 4.43 3.24
C VAL A 10 -4.58 4.43 2.24
N GLU A 11 -3.35 4.22 2.73
CA GLU A 11 -2.13 4.22 1.91
C GLU A 11 -2.16 3.07 0.91
N GLU A 12 -2.45 1.84 1.35
CA GLU A 12 -2.50 0.66 0.46
C GLU A 12 -3.59 0.78 -0.61
N PHE A 13 -4.80 1.23 -0.23
CA PHE A 13 -5.84 1.46 -1.26
C PHE A 13 -5.48 2.61 -2.20
N THR A 14 -4.79 3.64 -1.70
CA THR A 14 -4.30 4.73 -2.56
C THR A 14 -3.22 4.23 -3.51
N ALA A 15 -2.31 3.38 -3.04
CA ALA A 15 -1.27 2.76 -3.86
C ALA A 15 -1.88 1.86 -4.94
N SER A 16 -2.86 1.03 -4.59
CA SER A 16 -3.63 0.21 -5.54
C SER A 16 -4.25 1.04 -6.68
N LEU A 17 -4.90 2.17 -6.34
CA LEU A 17 -5.47 3.06 -7.34
C LEU A 17 -4.40 3.81 -8.15
N GLN A 18 -3.28 4.18 -7.52
CA GLN A 18 -2.19 4.85 -8.19
C GLN A 18 -1.49 3.91 -9.20
N TYR A 19 -1.30 2.64 -8.86
CA TYR A 19 -0.81 1.61 -9.77
C TYR A 19 -1.79 1.31 -10.89
N THR A 20 -3.11 1.37 -10.62
CA THR A 20 -4.11 1.33 -11.69
C THR A 20 -3.94 2.51 -12.65
N ALA A 21 -3.74 3.73 -12.16
CA ALA A 21 -3.52 4.91 -13.00
C ALA A 21 -2.21 4.82 -13.82
N ILE A 22 -1.14 4.30 -13.22
CA ILE A 22 0.14 4.07 -13.89
C ILE A 22 0.00 3.00 -14.98
N ALA A 23 -0.71 1.90 -14.71
CA ALA A 23 -0.97 0.85 -15.69
C ALA A 23 -1.71 1.39 -16.92
N LEU A 24 -2.74 2.22 -16.71
CA LEU A 24 -3.50 2.85 -17.80
C LEU A 24 -2.66 3.87 -18.59
N TYR A 25 -1.74 4.56 -17.93
CA TYR A 25 -0.76 5.41 -18.62
C TYR A 25 0.14 4.56 -19.54
N PHE A 26 0.72 3.46 -19.04
CA PHE A 26 1.55 2.58 -19.87
C PHE A 26 0.78 1.90 -20.99
N ASP A 27 -0.52 1.61 -20.79
CA ASP A 27 -1.39 1.12 -21.86
C ASP A 27 -1.52 2.16 -22.98
N SER A 28 -1.71 3.43 -22.62
CA SER A 28 -1.79 4.53 -23.60
C SER A 28 -0.48 4.77 -24.35
N GLU A 29 0.66 4.45 -23.74
CA GLU A 29 2.00 4.49 -24.35
C GLU A 29 2.34 3.19 -25.13
N THR A 30 1.41 2.23 -25.22
CA THR A 30 1.62 0.94 -25.91
C THR A 30 2.75 0.10 -25.32
N LEU A 31 2.84 0.05 -23.99
CA LEU A 31 3.86 -0.70 -23.22
C LEU A 31 3.23 -1.86 -22.43
N PRO A 32 2.78 -2.94 -23.09
CA PRO A 32 1.88 -3.93 -22.51
C PRO A 32 2.45 -4.72 -21.34
N GLU A 33 3.77 -4.97 -21.32
CA GLU A 33 4.43 -5.65 -20.20
C GLU A 33 4.42 -4.79 -18.94
N LEU A 34 4.59 -3.47 -19.07
CA LEU A 34 4.51 -2.54 -17.95
C LEU A 34 3.05 -2.36 -17.49
N THR A 35 2.11 -2.29 -18.43
CA THR A 35 0.66 -2.29 -18.12
C THR A 35 0.29 -3.51 -17.29
N GLN A 36 0.69 -4.70 -17.72
CA GLN A 36 0.41 -5.94 -17.00
C GLN A 36 1.07 -5.95 -15.62
N PHE A 37 2.34 -5.54 -15.53
CA PHE A 37 3.06 -5.47 -14.27
C PHE A 37 2.34 -4.58 -13.26
N PHE A 38 2.00 -3.33 -13.62
CA PHE A 38 1.34 -2.41 -12.69
C PHE A 38 -0.11 -2.79 -12.38
N HIS A 39 -0.80 -3.51 -13.25
CA HIS A 39 -2.09 -4.11 -12.90
C HIS A 39 -1.97 -5.21 -11.83
N LEU A 40 -0.91 -6.01 -11.86
CA LEU A 40 -0.65 -7.01 -10.82
C LEU A 40 -0.28 -6.33 -9.50
N GLN A 41 0.60 -5.33 -9.53
CA GLN A 41 0.93 -4.52 -8.35
C GLN A 41 -0.32 -3.86 -7.74
N ALA A 42 -1.22 -3.32 -8.56
CA ALA A 42 -2.48 -2.76 -8.07
C ALA A 42 -3.36 -3.78 -7.32
N GLN A 43 -3.36 -5.05 -7.76
CA GLN A 43 -4.10 -6.13 -7.10
C GLN A 43 -3.41 -6.56 -5.79
N GLU A 44 -2.09 -6.59 -5.76
CA GLU A 44 -1.29 -6.88 -4.56
C GLU A 44 -1.57 -5.83 -3.48
N GLU A 45 -1.51 -4.54 -3.80
CA GLU A 45 -1.82 -3.49 -2.82
C GLU A 45 -3.26 -3.51 -2.32
N GLN A 46 -4.20 -3.89 -3.19
CA GLN A 46 -5.57 -4.12 -2.73
C GLN A 46 -5.62 -5.28 -1.72
N ALA A 47 -4.89 -6.36 -1.97
CA ALA A 47 -4.81 -7.49 -1.05
C ALA A 47 -4.13 -7.10 0.28
N HIS A 48 -3.12 -6.23 0.25
CA HIS A 48 -2.47 -5.66 1.44
C HIS A 48 -3.47 -4.88 2.29
N ALA A 49 -4.23 -3.96 1.69
CA ALA A 49 -5.29 -3.21 2.36
C ALA A 49 -6.33 -4.13 3.02
N MET A 50 -6.78 -5.16 2.29
CA MET A 50 -7.74 -6.13 2.80
C MET A 50 -7.19 -6.96 3.96
N LYS A 51 -5.90 -7.33 3.91
CA LYS A 51 -5.22 -8.05 4.98
C LYS A 51 -5.17 -7.21 6.27
N LEU A 52 -4.89 -5.92 6.17
CA LEU A 52 -4.91 -4.99 7.31
C LEU A 52 -6.31 -4.86 7.92
N LEU A 53 -7.35 -4.70 7.10
CA LEU A 53 -8.75 -4.64 7.54
C LEU A 53 -9.18 -5.92 8.27
N GLN A 54 -8.82 -7.07 7.72
CA GLN A 54 -9.12 -8.37 8.33
C GLN A 54 -8.41 -8.50 9.68
N TYR A 55 -7.15 -8.11 9.77
CA TYR A 55 -6.40 -8.13 11.02
C TYR A 55 -7.05 -7.28 12.12
N ILE A 56 -7.48 -6.05 11.80
CA ILE A 56 -8.19 -5.21 12.76
C ILE A 56 -9.44 -5.92 13.29
N THR A 57 -10.21 -6.56 12.40
CA THR A 57 -11.41 -7.32 12.75
C THR A 57 -11.09 -8.49 13.68
N ASP A 58 -10.07 -9.28 13.34
CA ASP A 58 -9.66 -10.46 14.11
C ASP A 58 -9.12 -10.10 15.50
N ALA A 59 -8.45 -8.95 15.62
CA ALA A 59 -7.98 -8.39 16.88
C ALA A 59 -9.10 -7.75 17.74
N GLY A 60 -10.36 -7.77 17.27
CA GLY A 60 -11.52 -7.19 17.96
C GLY A 60 -11.62 -5.67 17.85
N GLY A 61 -10.87 -5.05 16.94
CA GLY A 61 -10.96 -3.64 16.60
C GLY A 61 -12.05 -3.34 15.58
N GLN A 62 -12.29 -2.04 15.34
CA GLN A 62 -13.24 -1.59 14.32
C GLN A 62 -12.49 -1.17 13.05
N PRO A 63 -12.56 -1.95 11.96
CA PRO A 63 -11.99 -1.53 10.68
C PRO A 63 -12.82 -0.38 10.08
N LEU A 64 -12.15 0.53 9.40
CA LEU A 64 -12.77 1.62 8.65
C LEU A 64 -12.41 1.47 7.17
N VAL A 65 -13.42 1.50 6.29
CA VAL A 65 -13.20 1.61 4.85
C VAL A 65 -13.12 3.10 4.51
N PRO A 66 -11.93 3.63 4.15
CA PRO A 66 -11.75 5.06 4.01
C PRO A 66 -12.01 5.53 2.57
N ALA A 67 -12.15 6.85 2.41
CA ALA A 67 -11.88 7.47 1.12
C ALA A 67 -10.36 7.40 0.82
N THR A 68 -9.99 7.19 -0.43
CA THR A 68 -8.58 7.23 -0.85
C THR A 68 -8.13 8.66 -1.12
N LYS A 69 -6.81 8.86 -1.18
CA LYS A 69 -6.27 10.13 -1.68
C LYS A 69 -6.45 10.22 -3.19
N ALA A 70 -6.30 11.43 -3.72
CA ALA A 70 -6.25 11.63 -5.16
C ALA A 70 -4.99 10.97 -5.74
N VAL A 71 -5.11 10.40 -6.94
CA VAL A 71 -4.01 9.76 -7.68
C VAL A 71 -3.62 10.61 -8.89
N LYS A 72 -2.35 10.52 -9.28
CA LYS A 72 -1.81 11.15 -10.49
C LYS A 72 -2.13 10.30 -11.71
N ASN A 73 -2.71 10.94 -12.73
CA ASN A 73 -3.14 10.29 -13.98
C ASN A 73 -2.35 10.73 -15.21
N HIS A 74 -1.56 11.80 -15.10
CA HIS A 74 -0.78 12.35 -16.21
C HIS A 74 0.68 12.33 -15.82
N PHE A 75 1.52 11.83 -16.73
CA PHE A 75 2.96 11.70 -16.54
C PHE A 75 3.68 12.33 -17.73
N GLU A 76 4.82 12.96 -17.47
CA GLU A 76 5.66 13.58 -18.51
C GLU A 76 6.33 12.52 -19.38
N ASP A 77 6.81 11.45 -18.76
CA ASP A 77 7.41 10.31 -19.43
C ASP A 77 7.30 9.03 -18.57
N VAL A 78 7.83 7.92 -19.10
CA VAL A 78 7.82 6.62 -18.41
C VAL A 78 8.66 6.61 -17.13
N VAL A 79 9.70 7.47 -17.05
CA VAL A 79 10.60 7.53 -15.89
C VAL A 79 9.85 8.16 -14.72
N GLU A 80 9.09 9.23 -14.96
CA GLU A 80 8.30 9.88 -13.91
C GLU A 80 7.28 8.92 -13.28
N ALA A 81 6.63 8.09 -14.09
CA ALA A 81 5.67 7.09 -13.58
C ALA A 81 6.34 6.03 -12.69
N VAL A 82 7.52 5.54 -13.09
CA VAL A 82 8.28 4.54 -12.32
C VAL A 82 8.90 5.17 -11.06
N GLU A 83 9.39 6.41 -11.14
CA GLU A 83 9.91 7.14 -9.99
C GLU A 83 8.82 7.42 -8.96
N LEU A 84 7.59 7.73 -9.39
CA LEU A 84 6.45 7.86 -8.48
C LEU A 84 6.21 6.54 -7.74
N ALA A 85 6.12 5.42 -8.46
CA ALA A 85 5.91 4.10 -7.88
C ALA A 85 7.00 3.75 -6.85
N LEU A 86 8.28 3.93 -7.20
CA LEU A 86 9.39 3.69 -6.28
C LEU A 86 9.29 4.54 -5.01
N ASN A 87 8.95 5.82 -5.14
CA ASN A 87 8.80 6.70 -3.98
C ASN A 87 7.61 6.31 -3.09
N GLN A 88 6.54 5.76 -3.67
CA GLN A 88 5.43 5.20 -2.90
C GLN A 88 5.88 3.99 -2.11
N GLU A 89 6.59 3.04 -2.72
CA GLU A 89 7.13 1.87 -2.02
C GLU A 89 8.05 2.26 -0.85
N LEU A 90 8.99 3.19 -1.08
CA LEU A 90 9.86 3.69 -0.01
C LEU A 90 9.07 4.34 1.13
N THR A 91 7.94 4.98 0.81
CA THR A 91 7.04 5.57 1.80
C THR A 91 6.30 4.49 2.58
N VAL A 92 5.75 3.47 1.91
CA VAL A 92 5.08 2.32 2.54
C VAL A 92 6.06 1.58 3.46
N THR A 93 7.27 1.29 2.99
CA THR A 93 8.31 0.66 3.82
C THR A 93 8.60 1.45 5.10
N ARG A 94 8.68 2.78 5.01
CA ARG A 94 8.84 3.63 6.20
C ARG A 94 7.62 3.55 7.13
N GLN A 95 6.41 3.60 6.58
CA GLN A 95 5.17 3.54 7.36
C GLN A 95 5.02 2.19 8.08
N ILE A 96 5.34 1.06 7.42
CA ILE A 96 5.35 -0.26 8.05
C ILE A 96 6.36 -0.30 9.21
N ASN A 97 7.57 0.23 9.03
CA ASN A 97 8.55 0.32 10.12
C ASN A 97 8.06 1.19 11.29
N GLU A 98 7.35 2.30 10.99
CA GLU A 98 6.71 3.14 12.01
C GLU A 98 5.60 2.37 12.76
N LEU A 99 4.79 1.55 12.08
CA LEU A 99 3.80 0.68 12.73
C LEU A 99 4.45 -0.35 13.65
N VAL A 100 5.55 -0.98 13.23
CA VAL A 100 6.31 -1.92 14.07
C VAL A 100 6.83 -1.21 15.32
N ALA A 101 7.38 0.00 15.18
CA ALA A 101 7.85 0.79 16.31
C ALA A 101 6.72 1.18 17.28
N ILE A 102 5.51 1.48 16.77
CA ILE A 102 4.32 1.71 17.60
C ILE A 102 3.95 0.43 18.35
N ALA A 103 3.94 -0.73 17.68
CA ALA A 103 3.62 -2.02 18.30
C ALA A 103 4.59 -2.34 19.45
N ASP A 104 5.89 -2.15 19.23
CA ASP A 104 6.92 -2.34 20.26
C ASP A 104 6.74 -1.42 21.46
N LYS A 105 6.46 -0.13 21.21
CA LYS A 105 6.23 0.86 22.26
C LYS A 105 4.99 0.55 23.10
N GLU A 106 3.95 0.01 22.48
CA GLU A 106 2.69 -0.37 23.14
C GLU A 106 2.76 -1.77 23.79
N ASN A 107 3.86 -2.51 23.62
CA ASN A 107 3.97 -3.94 23.94
C ASN A 107 2.87 -4.79 23.28
N ASP A 108 2.43 -4.38 22.09
CA ASP A 108 1.44 -5.11 21.29
C ASP A 108 2.13 -6.18 20.44
N TYR A 109 2.43 -7.32 21.07
CA TYR A 109 3.15 -8.42 20.43
C TYR A 109 2.34 -9.08 19.29
N LEU A 110 1.01 -9.00 19.33
CA LEU A 110 0.17 -9.53 18.24
C LEU A 110 0.34 -8.69 16.99
N SER A 111 0.25 -7.36 17.12
CA SER A 111 0.48 -6.45 16.00
C SER A 111 1.91 -6.52 15.50
N HIS A 112 2.89 -6.60 16.41
CA HIS A 112 4.29 -6.77 16.04
C HIS A 112 4.48 -8.01 15.16
N GLN A 113 3.97 -9.17 15.60
CA GLN A 113 4.09 -10.42 14.84
C GLN A 113 3.38 -10.35 13.50
N PHE A 114 2.18 -9.78 13.47
CA PHE A 114 1.41 -9.60 12.24
C PHE A 114 2.15 -8.74 11.21
N LEU A 115 2.73 -7.61 11.65
CA LEU A 115 3.44 -6.68 10.79
C LEU A 115 4.73 -7.25 10.18
N GLN A 116 5.30 -8.33 10.74
CA GLN A 116 6.50 -8.97 10.17
C GLN A 116 6.27 -9.51 8.75
N TRP A 117 5.03 -9.86 8.40
CA TRP A 117 4.69 -10.22 7.03
C TRP A 117 4.94 -9.05 6.08
N PHE A 118 4.48 -7.84 6.43
CA PHE A 118 4.69 -6.63 5.64
C PHE A 118 6.15 -6.20 5.62
N VAL A 119 6.87 -6.31 6.74
CA VAL A 119 8.32 -6.05 6.76
C VAL A 119 9.07 -6.94 5.76
N THR A 120 8.64 -8.19 5.62
CA THR A 120 9.24 -9.15 4.68
C THR A 120 8.83 -8.85 3.24
N GLU A 121 7.59 -8.43 3.02
CA GLU A 121 7.08 -8.05 1.70
C GLU A 121 7.82 -6.83 1.15
N GLN A 122 8.13 -5.86 2.01
CA GLN A 122 8.82 -4.62 1.63
C GLN A 122 10.36 -4.74 1.45
N LEU A 123 10.95 -5.95 1.49
CA LEU A 123 12.40 -6.20 1.31
C LEU A 123 12.83 -6.17 -0.16
#